data_AF-A0A8X6GLF3-F1
#
_entry.id   AF-A0A8X6GLF3-F1
#
_cell.length_a   1.000
_cell.length_b   1.000
_cell.length_c   1.000
_cell.angle_alpha   90.00
_cell.angle_beta   90.00
_cell.angle_gamma   90.00
#
_symmetry.space_group_name_H-M   'P 1'
#
loop_
_entity.id
_entity.type
_entity.pdbx_description
1 polymer ?
#
loop_
_entity_poly.entity_id
_entity_poly.type
_entity_poly.pdbx_seq_one_letter_code
_entity_poly.pdbx_strand_id
1 'polypeptide(L)'
;MESIVFQSNLYATQSGKNFSPLTLEELILFLAINLTMGVKRLPSYRDYWSTSDILHDPYVSSLMPVKRFTWILGNLHLNDNTLMKKKGDKDFDKLYKLRPLITHLSEKFLSVLQPSKHQAVDESMVKFKGRSSLKQYMPKKTHKERL
;
A
#
# COMPACT_ATOMS: atom_id res chain seq x y z
N MET A 1 -6.13 7.08 9.87
CA MET A 1 -6.69 5.74 9.57
C MET A 1 -8.13 5.84 9.09
N GLU A 2 -9.03 6.52 9.81
CA GLU A 2 -10.42 6.81 9.36
C GLU A 2 -10.53 7.33 7.92
N SER A 3 -9.68 8.29 7.55
CA SER A 3 -9.63 8.83 6.18
C SER A 3 -9.35 7.75 5.12
N ILE A 4 -8.51 6.75 5.43
CA ILE A 4 -8.20 5.64 4.51
C ILE A 4 -9.43 4.76 4.32
N VAL A 5 -10.15 4.47 5.41
CA VAL A 5 -11.41 3.71 5.38
C VAL A 5 -12.43 4.43 4.51
N PHE A 6 -12.65 5.71 4.77
CA PHE A 6 -13.57 6.55 4.00
C PHE A 6 -13.22 6.55 2.50
N GLN A 7 -11.98 6.84 2.15
CA GLN A 7 -11.55 6.94 0.75
C GLN A 7 -11.61 5.58 0.01
N SER A 8 -11.30 4.48 0.70
CA SER A 8 -11.42 3.13 0.13
C SER A 8 -12.87 2.75 -0.14
N ASN A 9 -13.78 3.10 0.79
CA ASN A 9 -15.22 2.88 0.61
C ASN A 9 -15.81 3.77 -0.49
N LEU A 10 -15.40 5.05 -0.55
CA LEU A 10 -15.80 5.97 -1.61
C LEU A 10 -15.42 5.42 -2.99
N TYR A 11 -14.18 4.94 -3.15
CA TYR A 11 -13.73 4.33 -4.39
C TYR A 11 -14.55 3.09 -4.78
N ALA A 12 -14.87 2.23 -3.80
CA ALA A 12 -15.69 1.05 -4.04
C ALA A 12 -17.12 1.43 -4.48
N THR A 13 -17.72 2.44 -3.87
CA THR A 13 -19.02 3.01 -4.28
C THR A 13 -18.96 3.55 -5.70
N GLN A 14 -17.94 4.34 -6.04
CA GLN A 14 -17.74 4.90 -7.39
C GLN A 14 -17.53 3.81 -8.46
N SER A 15 -17.00 2.64 -8.07
CA SER A 15 -16.80 1.51 -8.98
C SER A 15 -18.09 0.76 -9.35
N GLY A 16 -19.22 1.08 -8.69
CA GLY A 16 -20.55 0.54 -9.01
C GLY A 16 -20.75 -0.95 -8.71
N LYS A 17 -19.82 -1.58 -7.97
CA LYS A 17 -19.91 -2.98 -7.57
C LYS A 17 -20.48 -3.08 -6.16
N ASN A 18 -21.36 -4.06 -5.92
CA ASN A 18 -21.81 -4.37 -4.56
C ASN A 18 -20.61 -4.78 -3.69
N PHE A 19 -20.52 -4.19 -2.50
CA PHE A 19 -19.47 -4.47 -1.53
C PHE A 19 -19.98 -4.30 -0.10
N SER A 20 -19.30 -4.97 0.83
CA SER A 20 -19.45 -4.70 2.26
C SER A 20 -18.46 -3.60 2.65
N PRO A 21 -18.91 -2.50 3.28
CA PRO A 21 -18.03 -1.41 3.68
C PRO A 21 -16.83 -1.91 4.49
N LEU A 22 -15.64 -1.40 4.16
CA LEU A 22 -14.45 -1.57 4.96
C LEU A 22 -14.68 -0.89 6.32
N THR A 23 -14.33 -1.59 7.40
CA THR A 23 -14.28 -1.00 8.74
C THR A 23 -12.85 -0.64 9.14
N LEU A 24 -12.71 0.18 10.18
CA LEU A 24 -11.40 0.49 10.76
C LEU A 24 -10.71 -0.77 11.30
N GLU A 25 -11.46 -1.66 11.95
CA GLU A 25 -10.95 -2.92 12.49
C GLU A 25 -10.37 -3.81 11.39
N GLU A 26 -11.10 -3.99 10.29
CA GLU A 26 -10.62 -4.76 9.14
C GLU A 26 -9.38 -4.14 8.50
N LEU A 27 -9.29 -2.81 8.43
CA LEU A 27 -8.11 -2.12 7.92
C LEU A 27 -6.89 -2.37 8.82
N ILE A 28 -7.05 -2.29 10.15
CA ILE A 28 -5.99 -2.59 11.12
C ILE A 28 -5.55 -4.05 10.97
N LEU A 29 -6.50 -4.98 10.86
CA LEU A 29 -6.21 -6.39 10.70
C LEU A 29 -5.49 -6.69 9.38
N PHE A 30 -5.91 -6.05 8.30
CA PHE A 30 -5.23 -6.13 7.01
C PHE A 30 -3.76 -5.68 7.12
N LEU A 31 -3.47 -4.58 7.81
CA LEU A 31 -2.09 -4.12 8.04
C LEU A 31 -1.30 -5.10 8.92
N ALA A 32 -1.91 -5.64 9.99
CA ALA A 32 -1.28 -6.63 10.86
C ALA A 32 -0.91 -7.91 10.10
N ILE A 33 -1.78 -8.38 9.19
CA ILE A 33 -1.50 -9.51 8.31
C ILE A 33 -0.30 -9.18 7.39
N ASN A 34 -0.26 -8.00 6.76
CA ASN A 34 0.88 -7.60 5.91
C ASN A 34 2.21 -7.54 6.69
N LEU A 35 2.20 -7.05 7.94
CA LEU A 35 3.37 -7.06 8.81
C LEU A 35 3.81 -8.50 9.12
N THR A 36 2.87 -9.39 9.43
CA THR A 36 3.13 -10.81 9.68
C THR A 36 3.76 -11.50 8.46
N MET A 37 3.24 -11.23 7.25
CA MET A 37 3.78 -11.75 5.99
C MET A 37 5.20 -11.23 5.68
N GLY A 38 5.57 -10.07 6.24
CA GLY A 38 6.94 -9.55 6.18
C GLY A 38 7.92 -10.37 7.01
N VAL A 39 7.45 -10.97 8.12
CA VAL A 39 8.25 -11.81 9.02
C VAL A 39 8.26 -13.26 8.53
N LYS A 40 7.08 -13.86 8.33
CA LYS A 40 6.92 -15.23 7.83
C LYS A 40 6.52 -15.20 6.37
N ARG A 41 7.49 -15.18 5.45
CA ARG A 41 7.24 -14.98 4.01
C ARG A 41 6.99 -16.30 3.26
N LEU A 42 5.82 -16.42 2.64
CA LEU A 42 5.49 -17.48 1.67
C LEU A 42 5.66 -17.03 0.21
N PRO A 43 5.72 -17.95 -0.77
CA PRO A 43 5.91 -17.61 -2.19
C PRO A 43 4.84 -16.67 -2.75
N SER A 44 3.58 -16.90 -2.40
CA SER A 44 2.42 -16.07 -2.74
C SER A 44 1.66 -15.67 -1.49
N TYR A 45 1.07 -14.47 -1.48
CA TYR A 45 0.18 -14.07 -0.39
C TYR A 45 -1.05 -14.98 -0.30
N ARG A 46 -1.44 -15.68 -1.37
CA ARG A 46 -2.57 -16.62 -1.31
C ARG A 46 -2.22 -17.91 -0.60
N ASP A 47 -0.93 -18.24 -0.47
CA ASP A 47 -0.47 -19.51 0.08
C ASP A 47 -0.79 -19.62 1.58
N TYR A 48 -0.89 -18.50 2.30
CA TYR A 48 -1.32 -18.48 3.71
C TYR A 48 -2.74 -19.04 3.90
N TRP A 49 -3.57 -18.98 2.85
CA TRP A 49 -4.92 -19.55 2.81
C TRP A 49 -5.01 -20.84 1.99
N SER A 50 -3.86 -21.43 1.63
CA SER A 50 -3.81 -22.70 0.91
C SER A 50 -4.45 -23.83 1.73
N THR A 51 -4.94 -24.85 1.06
CA THR A 51 -5.36 -26.12 1.69
C THR A 51 -4.20 -27.12 1.82
N SER A 52 -3.02 -26.81 1.28
CA SER A 52 -1.82 -27.63 1.42
C SER A 52 -1.20 -27.45 2.80
N ASP A 53 -0.97 -28.54 3.53
CA ASP A 53 -0.38 -28.52 4.88
C ASP A 53 0.99 -27.82 4.96
N ILE A 54 1.76 -27.85 3.88
CA ILE A 54 3.10 -27.22 3.82
C ILE A 54 3.00 -25.69 3.74
N LEU A 55 1.93 -25.18 3.13
CA LEU A 55 1.77 -23.75 2.83
C LEU A 55 0.75 -23.07 3.75
N HIS A 56 -0.25 -23.82 4.21
CA HIS A 56 -1.35 -23.31 5.02
C HIS A 56 -0.83 -22.63 6.29
N ASP A 57 -1.34 -21.43 6.56
CA ASP A 57 -1.09 -20.73 7.80
C ASP A 57 -2.39 -20.59 8.60
N PRO A 58 -2.60 -21.40 9.66
CA PRO A 58 -3.84 -21.36 10.43
C PRO A 58 -4.03 -20.05 11.19
N TYR A 59 -2.93 -19.37 11.55
CA TYR A 59 -3.02 -18.07 12.22
C TYR A 59 -3.51 -17.01 11.25
N VAL A 60 -2.86 -16.82 10.09
CA VAL A 60 -3.27 -15.81 9.11
C VAL A 60 -4.66 -16.09 8.54
N SER A 61 -4.96 -17.37 8.23
CA SER A 61 -6.22 -17.73 7.60
C SER A 61 -7.44 -17.59 8.52
N SER A 62 -7.26 -17.72 9.84
CA SER A 62 -8.33 -17.50 10.83
C SER A 62 -8.67 -16.03 11.06
N LEU A 63 -7.73 -15.10 10.80
CA LEU A 63 -7.95 -13.67 11.02
C LEU A 63 -8.89 -13.05 9.98
N MET A 64 -8.69 -13.33 8.69
CA MET A 64 -9.48 -12.73 7.62
C MET A 64 -9.57 -13.68 6.42
N PRO A 65 -10.75 -13.86 5.79
CA PRO A 65 -10.86 -14.67 4.58
C PRO A 65 -10.04 -14.10 3.41
N VAL A 66 -9.39 -14.95 2.60
CA VAL A 66 -8.59 -14.54 1.44
C VAL A 66 -9.33 -13.63 0.46
N LYS A 67 -10.64 -13.86 0.30
CA LYS A 67 -11.52 -13.04 -0.56
C LYS A 67 -11.62 -11.61 -0.03
N ARG A 68 -11.76 -11.43 1.29
CA ARG A 68 -11.83 -10.11 1.92
C ARG A 68 -10.48 -9.42 1.88
N PHE A 69 -9.39 -10.13 2.20
CA PHE A 69 -8.03 -9.60 2.07
C PHE A 69 -7.74 -9.12 0.64
N THR A 70 -8.06 -9.93 -0.37
CA THR A 70 -7.87 -9.59 -1.78
C THR A 70 -8.74 -8.40 -2.20
N TRP A 71 -9.96 -8.29 -1.68
CA TRP A 71 -10.82 -7.13 -1.93
C TRP A 71 -10.22 -5.85 -1.35
N ILE A 72 -9.74 -5.86 -0.11
CA ILE A 72 -9.08 -4.70 0.52
C ILE A 72 -7.83 -4.31 -0.26
N LEU A 73 -6.98 -5.29 -0.61
CA LEU A 73 -5.77 -5.08 -1.40
C LEU A 73 -6.04 -4.35 -2.72
N GLY A 74 -7.16 -4.64 -3.39
CA GLY A 74 -7.54 -4.02 -4.65
C GLY A 74 -8.29 -2.69 -4.53
N ASN A 75 -8.83 -2.35 -3.36
CA ASN A 75 -9.69 -1.18 -3.16
C ASN A 75 -9.10 -0.15 -2.19
N LEU A 76 -7.92 -0.40 -1.60
CA LEU A 76 -7.26 0.54 -0.71
C LEU A 76 -6.94 1.88 -1.43
N HIS A 77 -7.57 2.96 -0.98
CA HIS A 77 -7.42 4.31 -1.54
C HIS A 77 -7.17 5.34 -0.44
N LEU A 78 -6.46 6.41 -0.82
CA LEU A 78 -6.11 7.52 0.08
C LEU A 78 -6.69 8.85 -0.38
N ASN A 79 -7.31 8.89 -1.57
CA ASN A 79 -7.81 10.11 -2.20
C ASN A 79 -8.98 9.80 -3.13
N ASP A 80 -9.81 10.81 -3.36
CA ASP A 80 -10.89 10.75 -4.35
C ASP A 80 -10.28 10.91 -5.75
N ASN A 81 -10.38 9.85 -6.55
CA ASN A 81 -9.86 9.82 -7.91
C ASN A 81 -10.60 10.79 -8.85
N THR A 82 -11.82 11.19 -8.53
CA THR A 82 -12.61 12.13 -9.36
C THR A 82 -12.06 13.56 -9.32
N LEU A 83 -11.32 13.90 -8.26
CA LEU A 83 -10.68 15.20 -8.07
C LEU A 83 -9.26 15.26 -8.65
N MET A 84 -8.74 14.14 -9.16
CA MET A 84 -7.39 14.08 -9.73
C MET A 84 -7.30 14.93 -11.00
N LYS A 85 -6.37 15.89 -10.99
CA LYS A 85 -6.09 16.74 -12.15
C LYS A 85 -5.47 15.94 -13.29
N LYS A 86 -5.68 16.40 -14.53
CA LYS A 86 -5.16 15.74 -15.72
C LYS A 86 -3.73 16.18 -16.00
N LYS A 87 -2.98 15.33 -16.70
CA LYS A 87 -1.62 15.66 -17.13
C LYS A 87 -1.68 16.89 -18.05
N GLY A 88 -0.93 17.93 -17.70
CA GLY A 88 -0.92 19.21 -18.42
C GLY A 88 -1.58 20.34 -17.62
N ASP A 89 -2.41 20.01 -16.61
CA ASP A 89 -2.94 21.00 -15.69
C ASP A 89 -1.83 21.53 -14.78
N LYS A 90 -1.91 22.82 -14.39
CA LYS A 90 -0.95 23.48 -13.49
C LYS A 90 -0.78 22.73 -12.16
N ASP A 91 -1.86 22.17 -11.63
CA ASP A 91 -1.91 21.49 -10.33
C ASP A 91 -1.81 19.95 -10.46
N PHE A 92 -1.28 19.45 -11.58
CA PHE A 92 -1.11 18.02 -11.79
C PHE A 92 -0.03 17.43 -10.86
N ASP A 93 -0.44 16.57 -9.93
CA ASP A 93 0.45 15.81 -9.05
C ASP A 93 0.53 14.33 -9.47
N LYS A 94 1.70 13.90 -9.94
CA LYS A 94 1.96 12.48 -10.28
C LYS A 94 1.77 11.54 -9.08
N LEU A 95 1.96 12.05 -7.86
CA LEU A 95 1.81 11.31 -6.61
C LEU A 95 0.47 11.55 -5.92
N TYR A 96 -0.50 12.18 -6.60
CA TYR A 96 -1.80 12.55 -6.02
C TYR A 96 -2.42 11.41 -5.19
N LYS A 97 -2.43 10.19 -5.71
CA LYS A 97 -3.01 9.02 -5.04
C LYS A 97 -2.34 8.65 -3.71
N LEU A 98 -1.09 9.03 -3.49
CA LEU A 98 -0.31 8.75 -2.28
C LEU A 98 -0.04 10.01 -1.44
N ARG A 99 -0.31 11.20 -2.00
CA ARG A 99 0.03 12.50 -1.40
C ARG A 99 -0.41 12.62 0.06
N PRO A 100 -1.65 12.25 0.45
CA PRO A 100 -2.09 12.41 1.84
C PRO A 100 -1.23 11.61 2.82
N LEU A 101 -0.85 10.38 2.46
CA LEU A 101 0.00 9.54 3.28
C LEU A 101 1.43 10.07 3.35
N ILE A 102 2.00 10.49 2.22
CA ILE A 102 3.37 11.03 2.16
C ILE A 102 3.48 12.30 3.01
N THR A 103 2.51 13.22 2.88
CA THR A 103 2.47 14.46 3.66
C THR A 103 2.35 14.14 5.14
N HIS A 104 1.40 13.28 5.53
CA HIS A 104 1.20 12.90 6.92
C HIS A 104 2.45 12.25 7.55
N LEU A 105 3.10 11.32 6.85
CA LEU A 105 4.31 10.67 7.35
C LEU A 105 5.47 11.65 7.46
N SER A 106 5.64 12.54 6.49
CA SER A 106 6.69 13.58 6.55
C SER A 106 6.52 14.48 7.76
N GLU A 107 5.30 15.00 7.99
CA GLU A 107 4.98 15.82 9.16
C GLU A 107 5.22 15.07 10.47
N LYS A 108 4.77 13.80 10.54
CA LYS A 108 4.93 13.00 11.76
C LYS A 108 6.39 12.68 12.05
N PHE A 109 7.17 12.25 11.06
CA PHE A 109 8.59 11.96 11.25
C PHE A 109 9.37 13.20 11.71
N LEU A 110 9.09 14.37 11.12
CA LEU A 110 9.70 15.63 11.57
C LEU A 110 9.29 16.00 13.00
N SER A 111 8.06 15.69 13.43
CA SER A 111 7.61 16.01 14.78
C SER A 111 8.19 15.11 15.88
N VAL A 112 8.56 13.87 15.54
CA VAL A 112 9.04 12.88 16.53
C VAL A 112 10.55 12.69 16.51
N LEU A 113 11.22 13.01 15.40
CA LEU A 113 12.66 12.79 15.24
C LEU A 113 13.45 14.01 15.74
N GLN A 114 14.38 13.78 16.66
CA GLN A 114 15.43 14.73 17.02
C GLN A 114 16.70 14.37 16.23
N PRO A 115 17.05 15.10 15.15
CA PRO A 115 18.18 14.72 14.31
C PRO A 115 19.52 14.92 15.01
N SER A 116 20.46 14.02 14.74
CA SER A 116 21.84 14.16 15.23
C SER A 116 22.62 15.17 14.38
N LYS A 117 23.79 15.59 14.88
CA LYS A 117 24.72 16.50 14.16
C LYS A 117 25.25 15.89 12.85
N HIS A 118 25.38 14.56 12.77
CA HIS A 118 25.91 13.87 11.60
C HIS A 118 24.78 13.09 10.93
N GLN A 119 24.46 13.48 9.70
CA GLN A 119 23.38 12.87 8.92
C GLN A 119 23.93 12.40 7.59
N ALA A 120 23.50 11.21 7.17
CA ALA A 120 23.76 10.70 5.84
C ALA A 120 22.45 10.78 5.04
N VAL A 121 22.53 11.30 3.82
CA VAL A 121 21.41 11.35 2.89
C VAL A 121 21.75 10.46 1.72
N ASP A 122 20.89 9.47 1.47
CA ASP A 122 21.04 8.54 0.36
C ASP A 122 19.66 8.18 -0.22
N GLU A 123 19.66 7.67 -1.44
CA GLU A 123 18.48 7.30 -2.19
C GLU A 123 18.07 5.85 -1.89
N SER A 124 16.91 5.67 -1.28
CA SER A 124 16.25 4.36 -1.21
C SER A 124 15.40 4.11 -2.43
N MET A 125 15.28 2.84 -2.83
CA MET A 125 14.49 2.44 -4.00
C MET A 125 13.54 1.31 -3.64
N VAL A 126 12.34 1.36 -4.19
CA VAL A 126 11.36 0.30 -4.09
C VAL A 126 11.27 -0.38 -5.46
N LYS A 127 11.52 -1.69 -5.51
CA LYS A 127 11.44 -2.45 -6.75
C LYS A 127 9.99 -2.52 -7.24
N PHE A 128 9.71 -2.00 -8.44
CA PHE A 128 8.38 -2.06 -9.03
C PHE A 128 8.39 -2.51 -10.49
N LYS A 129 7.81 -3.69 -10.77
CA LYS A 129 7.74 -4.23 -12.15
C LYS A 129 6.53 -3.72 -12.95
N GLY A 130 5.54 -3.07 -12.31
CA GLY A 130 4.32 -2.59 -12.97
C GLY A 130 4.55 -1.38 -13.89
N ARG A 131 3.52 -0.95 -14.63
CA ARG A 131 3.61 0.23 -15.50
C ARG A 131 3.49 1.51 -14.67
N SER A 132 4.56 2.30 -14.62
CA SER A 132 4.56 3.63 -13.99
C SER A 132 5.56 4.54 -14.70
N SER A 133 5.21 5.81 -14.84
CA SER A 133 6.07 6.86 -15.41
C SER A 133 7.11 7.38 -14.41
N LEU A 134 7.02 6.98 -13.14
CA LEU A 134 7.99 7.30 -12.10
C LEU A 134 9.15 6.29 -12.04
N LYS A 135 9.08 5.21 -12.83
CA LYS A 135 10.13 4.20 -12.87
C LYS A 135 11.40 4.73 -13.50
N GLN A 136 12.53 4.40 -12.91
CA GLN A 136 13.86 4.78 -13.40
C GLN A 136 14.71 3.53 -13.64
N TYR A 137 15.40 3.51 -14.78
CA TYR A 137 16.38 2.46 -15.05
C TYR A 137 17.74 2.82 -14.43
N MET A 138 18.26 1.95 -13.57
CA MET A 138 19.52 2.16 -12.86
C MET A 138 20.52 1.04 -13.17
N PRO A 139 21.35 1.16 -14.24
CA PRO A 139 22.20 0.06 -14.73
C PRO A 139 23.32 -0.35 -13.76
N LYS A 140 23.71 0.53 -12.83
CA LYS A 140 24.84 0.33 -11.91
C LYS A 140 24.44 -0.32 -10.57
N LYS A 141 23.16 -0.64 -10.34
CA LYS A 141 22.72 -1.32 -9.11
C LYS A 141 22.57 -2.83 -9.35
N THR A 142 22.77 -3.61 -8.29
CA THR A 142 22.80 -5.10 -8.30
C THR A 142 21.53 -5.74 -8.86
N HIS A 143 20.41 -5.02 -8.88
CA HIS A 143 19.17 -5.42 -9.55
C HIS A 143 18.98 -4.61 -10.83
N LYS A 144 19.51 -5.11 -11.96
CA LYS A 144 19.55 -4.48 -13.30
C LYS A 144 18.18 -4.40 -14.01
N GLU A 145 17.10 -4.11 -13.30
CA GLU A 145 15.76 -3.97 -13.89
C GLU A 145 15.29 -2.50 -13.77
N ARG A 146 14.39 -2.04 -14.65
CA ARG A 146 13.69 -0.75 -14.47
C ARG A 146 12.94 -0.81 -13.14
N LEU A 147 13.42 -0.10 -12.13
CA LEU A 147 12.82 0.01 -10.80
C LEU A 147 11.67 1.01 -10.84
#